data_AF-M5NWK8-F1
#
_entry.id   AF-M5NWK8-F1
#
_cell.length_a   1.000
_cell.length_b   1.000
_cell.length_c   1.000
_cell.angle_alpha   90.00
_cell.angle_beta   90.00
_cell.angle_gamma   90.00
#
_symmetry.space_group_name_H-M   'P 1'
#
loop_
_entity.id
_entity.type
_entity.pdbx_description
1 polymer ?
#
loop_
_entity_poly.entity_id
_entity_poly.type
_entity_poly.pdbx_seq_one_letter_code
_entity_poly.pdbx_strand_id
1 'polypeptide(L)'
;MKTYTYKGQEMSPVDFFENIILDCFAEAVFSVDHCVYGDMTEEQQKKVKQTFFEMLEQTEIEKDFDKKYKFPMMIYDFKGMYPGNCVTDLLESFMYREDKKTFTEAARQLEPLKGERVTMLEYDDFGFPSVTQTVVKDVSVEAYAQYKYSLFLTHRVKRKRTDYKEVFTPVNTLIVYKGWHDIDPRATEVVSETADLIVKQSRYGAFDARFITDAANSTNLTPIINITRW
;
A
#
# COMPACT_ATOMS: atom_id res chain seq x y z
N MET A 1 2.28 25.56 -22.85
CA MET A 1 1.01 25.27 -22.14
C MET A 1 1.14 23.86 -21.59
N LYS A 2 0.82 23.61 -20.32
CA LYS A 2 0.87 22.26 -19.75
C LYS A 2 -0.24 21.43 -20.41
N THR A 3 0.05 20.19 -20.80
CA THR A 3 -0.89 19.25 -21.42
C THR A 3 -0.82 17.91 -20.70
N TYR A 4 -1.92 17.16 -20.74
CA TYR A 4 -2.00 15.79 -20.29
C TYR A 4 -2.23 14.86 -21.47
N THR A 5 -1.58 13.70 -21.45
CA THR A 5 -1.86 12.62 -22.40
C THR A 5 -2.78 11.62 -21.71
N TYR A 6 -3.99 11.45 -22.25
CA TYR A 6 -4.97 10.48 -21.76
C TYR A 6 -5.50 9.68 -22.95
N LYS A 7 -5.42 8.34 -22.87
CA LYS A 7 -5.81 7.44 -23.98
C LYS A 7 -5.20 7.83 -25.33
N GLY A 8 -3.96 8.32 -25.31
CA GLY A 8 -3.21 8.75 -26.50
C GLY A 8 -3.61 10.12 -27.08
N GLN A 9 -4.49 10.86 -26.43
CA GLN A 9 -4.89 12.22 -26.83
C GLN A 9 -4.27 13.26 -25.90
N GLU A 10 -3.77 14.36 -26.47
CA GLU A 10 -3.35 15.52 -25.69
C GLU A 10 -4.56 16.39 -25.34
N MET A 11 -4.72 16.68 -24.05
CA MET A 11 -5.78 17.52 -23.50
C MET A 11 -5.17 18.61 -22.64
N SER A 12 -5.83 19.77 -22.54
CA SER A 12 -5.48 20.74 -21.52
C SER A 12 -5.88 20.19 -20.13
N PRO A 13 -5.19 20.59 -19.04
CA PRO A 13 -5.58 20.20 -17.68
C PRO A 13 -7.04 20.56 -17.34
N VAL A 14 -7.55 21.67 -17.89
CA VAL A 14 -8.94 22.11 -17.73
C VAL A 14 -9.88 21.14 -18.43
N ASP A 15 -9.64 20.86 -19.72
CA ASP A 15 -10.50 19.94 -20.49
C ASP A 15 -10.52 18.54 -19.89
N PHE A 16 -9.38 18.08 -19.37
CA PHE A 16 -9.32 16.79 -18.70
C PHE A 16 -10.12 16.79 -17.38
N PHE A 17 -9.98 17.84 -16.58
CA PHE A 17 -10.74 17.95 -15.34
C PHE A 17 -12.24 18.02 -15.59
N GLU A 18 -12.68 18.85 -16.52
CA GLU A 18 -14.09 19.08 -16.80
C GLU A 18 -14.73 17.88 -17.52
N ASN A 19 -14.13 17.38 -18.61
CA ASN A 19 -14.78 16.37 -19.46
C ASN A 19 -14.53 14.93 -19.02
N ILE A 20 -13.58 14.67 -18.11
CA ILE A 20 -13.29 13.31 -17.63
C ILE A 20 -13.64 13.19 -16.16
N ILE A 21 -13.03 14.04 -15.32
CA ILE A 21 -13.17 13.91 -13.87
C ILE A 21 -14.54 14.39 -13.39
N LEU A 22 -14.97 15.59 -13.79
CA LEU A 22 -16.24 16.15 -13.35
C LEU A 22 -17.43 15.39 -13.94
N ASP A 23 -17.34 14.90 -15.18
CA ASP A 23 -18.38 14.05 -15.77
C ASP A 23 -18.59 12.78 -14.95
N CYS A 24 -17.52 12.06 -14.58
CA CYS A 24 -17.60 10.90 -13.69
C CYS A 24 -18.22 11.27 -12.33
N PHE A 25 -17.85 12.42 -11.77
CA PHE A 25 -18.37 12.86 -10.48
C PHE A 25 -19.86 13.24 -10.56
N ALA A 26 -20.27 13.95 -11.60
CA ALA A 26 -21.64 14.37 -11.83
C ALA A 26 -22.56 13.16 -12.03
N GLU A 27 -22.13 12.19 -12.85
CA GLU A 27 -22.85 10.92 -13.02
C GLU A 27 -22.98 10.16 -11.69
N ALA A 28 -21.91 10.09 -10.90
CA ALA A 28 -21.95 9.46 -9.58
C ALA A 28 -22.93 10.17 -8.63
N VAL A 29 -22.97 11.51 -8.63
CA VAL A 29 -23.95 12.30 -7.85
C VAL A 29 -25.37 11.96 -8.31
N PHE A 30 -25.65 12.07 -9.60
CA PHE A 30 -26.98 11.83 -10.17
C PHE A 30 -27.48 10.41 -9.99
N SER A 31 -26.57 9.42 -9.88
CA SER A 31 -26.95 8.03 -9.58
C SER A 31 -27.53 7.85 -8.16
N VAL A 32 -27.25 8.77 -7.24
CA VAL A 32 -27.69 8.70 -5.85
C VAL A 32 -28.84 9.67 -5.59
N ASP A 33 -28.69 10.92 -6.00
CA ASP A 33 -29.70 11.97 -5.80
C ASP A 33 -29.43 13.18 -6.72
N HIS A 34 -30.41 14.06 -6.88
CA HIS A 34 -30.29 15.29 -7.67
C HIS A 34 -29.95 16.53 -6.83
N CYS A 35 -29.35 16.34 -5.64
CA CYS A 35 -28.93 17.43 -4.76
C CYS A 35 -27.42 17.70 -4.85
N VAL A 36 -26.99 18.83 -4.29
CA VAL A 36 -25.57 19.19 -4.20
C VAL A 36 -24.87 18.23 -3.24
N TYR A 37 -23.70 17.71 -3.62
CA TYR A 37 -22.94 16.74 -2.83
C TYR A 37 -22.71 17.19 -1.36
N GLY A 38 -22.51 18.49 -1.14
CA GLY A 38 -22.34 19.05 0.21
C GLY A 38 -23.57 18.94 1.11
N ASP A 39 -24.77 18.85 0.53
CA ASP A 39 -26.04 18.74 1.26
C ASP A 39 -26.48 17.29 1.48
N MET A 40 -25.76 16.33 0.90
CA MET A 40 -26.03 14.90 1.06
C MET A 40 -25.70 14.41 2.47
N THR A 41 -26.48 13.42 2.94
CA THR A 41 -26.15 12.66 4.15
C THR A 41 -24.83 11.89 4.01
N GLU A 42 -24.19 11.52 5.13
CA GLU A 42 -22.95 10.73 5.10
C GLU A 42 -23.09 9.42 4.31
N GLU A 43 -24.25 8.76 4.40
CA GLU A 43 -24.52 7.53 3.65
C GLU A 43 -24.63 7.79 2.14
N GLN A 44 -25.26 8.89 1.73
CA GLN A 44 -25.33 9.29 0.33
C GLN A 44 -23.95 9.68 -0.20
N GLN A 45 -23.18 10.49 0.53
CA GLN A 45 -21.82 10.86 0.17
C GLN A 45 -20.92 9.62 0.02
N LYS A 46 -21.08 8.63 0.90
CA LYS A 46 -20.35 7.35 0.80
C LYS A 46 -20.71 6.59 -0.48
N LYS A 47 -22.00 6.54 -0.87
CA LYS A 47 -22.45 5.91 -2.13
C LYS A 47 -21.93 6.65 -3.36
N VAL A 48 -21.99 7.98 -3.38
CA VAL A 48 -21.43 8.80 -4.46
C VAL A 48 -19.92 8.53 -4.58
N LYS A 49 -19.19 8.57 -3.46
CA LYS A 49 -17.75 8.29 -3.45
C LYS A 49 -17.42 6.90 -4.02
N GLN A 50 -18.17 5.87 -3.64
CA GLN A 50 -17.98 4.53 -4.16
C GLN A 50 -18.21 4.47 -5.67
N THR A 51 -19.34 5.01 -6.14
CA THR A 51 -19.70 5.04 -7.57
C THR A 51 -18.68 5.82 -8.40
N PHE A 52 -18.25 6.98 -7.89
CA PHE A 52 -17.21 7.79 -8.52
C PHE A 52 -15.89 7.03 -8.66
N PHE A 53 -15.49 6.26 -7.65
CA PHE A 53 -14.26 5.47 -7.70
C PHE A 53 -14.36 4.34 -8.73
N GLU A 54 -15.50 3.65 -8.78
CA GLU A 54 -15.77 2.61 -9.78
C GLU A 54 -15.72 3.18 -11.21
N MET A 55 -16.29 4.37 -11.43
CA MET A 55 -16.22 5.07 -12.72
C MET A 55 -14.78 5.45 -13.07
N LEU A 56 -14.01 6.03 -12.14
CA LEU A 56 -12.59 6.35 -12.36
C LEU A 56 -11.77 5.11 -12.72
N GLU A 57 -12.04 3.95 -12.10
CA GLU A 57 -11.39 2.68 -12.46
C GLU A 57 -11.73 2.27 -13.90
N GLN A 58 -12.99 2.41 -14.32
CA GLN A 58 -13.42 2.13 -15.70
C GLN A 58 -12.78 3.10 -16.73
N THR A 59 -12.43 4.32 -16.31
CA THR A 59 -11.69 5.25 -17.18
C THR A 59 -10.24 4.82 -17.42
N GLU A 60 -9.70 3.88 -16.62
CA GLU A 60 -8.31 3.43 -16.67
C GLU A 60 -7.27 4.55 -16.48
N ILE A 61 -7.63 5.63 -15.79
CA ILE A 61 -6.79 6.81 -15.56
C ILE A 61 -5.39 6.47 -14.99
N GLU A 62 -5.29 5.44 -14.16
CA GLU A 62 -4.02 5.01 -13.54
C GLU A 62 -3.01 4.41 -14.54
N LYS A 63 -3.43 4.07 -15.79
CA LYS A 63 -2.51 3.66 -16.86
C LYS A 63 -1.71 4.84 -17.42
N ASP A 64 -2.35 6.01 -17.52
CA ASP A 64 -1.75 7.21 -18.10
C ASP A 64 -1.08 8.08 -17.02
N PHE A 65 -1.63 8.04 -15.79
CA PHE A 65 -1.17 8.79 -14.63
C PHE A 65 -0.67 7.85 -13.54
N ASP A 66 0.64 7.62 -13.50
CA ASP A 66 1.25 6.79 -12.48
C ASP A 66 1.06 7.41 -11.07
N LYS A 67 0.79 6.55 -10.09
CA LYS A 67 0.55 6.95 -8.68
C LYS A 67 1.75 7.67 -8.05
N LYS A 68 2.96 7.50 -8.60
CA LYS A 68 4.20 7.98 -7.98
C LYS A 68 4.50 9.43 -8.34
N TYR A 69 4.21 9.84 -9.57
CA TYR A 69 4.59 11.15 -10.10
C TYR A 69 3.43 11.89 -10.76
N LYS A 70 2.81 11.32 -11.80
CA LYS A 70 1.82 12.04 -12.61
C LYS A 70 0.50 12.27 -11.88
N PHE A 71 -0.02 11.26 -11.18
CA PHE A 71 -1.31 11.37 -10.48
C PHE A 71 -1.26 12.40 -9.33
N PRO A 72 -0.24 12.42 -8.46
CA PRO A 72 -0.11 13.47 -7.43
C PRO A 72 0.03 14.87 -8.04
N MET A 73 0.81 15.02 -9.12
CA MET A 73 0.97 16.31 -9.80
C MET A 73 -0.36 16.81 -10.36
N MET A 74 -1.13 15.93 -11.00
CA MET A 74 -2.46 16.25 -11.51
C MET A 74 -3.38 16.78 -10.40
N ILE A 75 -3.41 16.11 -9.25
CA ILE A 75 -4.19 16.57 -8.09
C ILE A 75 -3.70 17.95 -7.61
N TYR A 76 -2.38 18.14 -7.54
CA TYR A 76 -1.80 19.43 -7.14
C TYR A 76 -2.24 20.56 -8.07
N ASP A 77 -2.18 20.33 -9.39
CA ASP A 77 -2.62 21.32 -10.38
C ASP A 77 -4.10 21.65 -10.21
N PHE A 78 -4.97 20.65 -9.99
CA PHE A 78 -6.40 20.87 -9.79
C PHE A 78 -6.71 21.59 -8.47
N LYS A 79 -5.99 21.31 -7.38
CA LYS A 79 -6.14 22.08 -6.14
C LYS A 79 -5.75 23.55 -6.31
N GLY A 80 -4.76 23.83 -7.18
CA GLY A 80 -4.37 25.19 -7.54
C GLY A 80 -5.41 25.90 -8.42
N MET A 81 -5.98 25.19 -9.40
CA MET A 81 -6.99 25.75 -10.32
C MET A 81 -8.37 25.92 -9.67
N TYR A 82 -8.77 24.99 -8.79
CA TYR A 82 -10.09 24.94 -8.16
C TYR A 82 -9.99 24.79 -6.63
N PRO A 83 -9.56 25.84 -5.91
CA PRO A 83 -9.40 25.78 -4.45
C PRO A 83 -10.73 25.45 -3.74
N GLY A 84 -10.68 24.50 -2.80
CA GLY A 84 -11.85 24.08 -2.01
C GLY A 84 -12.84 23.16 -2.74
N ASN A 85 -12.52 22.71 -3.96
CA ASN A 85 -13.35 21.76 -4.69
C ASN A 85 -13.25 20.34 -4.10
N CYS A 86 -14.39 19.79 -3.66
CA CYS A 86 -14.48 18.47 -3.02
C CYS A 86 -13.99 17.30 -3.92
N VAL A 87 -14.07 17.43 -5.24
CA VAL A 87 -13.63 16.40 -6.20
C VAL A 87 -12.12 16.18 -6.09
N THR A 88 -11.34 17.23 -5.82
CA THR A 88 -9.89 17.10 -5.65
C THR A 88 -9.51 16.27 -4.41
N ASP A 89 -10.30 16.37 -3.34
CA ASP A 89 -10.11 15.56 -2.12
C ASP A 89 -10.61 14.11 -2.31
N LEU A 90 -11.63 13.92 -3.16
CA LEU A 90 -12.06 12.60 -3.59
C LEU A 90 -11.01 11.92 -4.49
N LEU A 91 -10.37 12.64 -5.42
CA LEU A 91 -9.26 12.13 -6.22
C LEU A 91 -8.06 11.74 -5.34
N GLU A 92 -7.74 12.54 -4.34
CA GLU A 92 -6.70 12.19 -3.37
C GLU A 92 -7.08 10.92 -2.58
N SER A 93 -8.35 10.82 -2.17
CA SER A 93 -8.86 9.60 -1.52
C SER A 93 -8.81 8.38 -2.45
N PHE A 94 -9.05 8.57 -3.74
CA PHE A 94 -8.97 7.52 -4.75
C PHE A 94 -7.54 7.02 -4.90
N MET A 95 -6.58 7.94 -5.03
CA MET A 95 -5.16 7.63 -5.17
C MET A 95 -4.63 6.74 -4.04
N TYR A 96 -5.05 7.01 -2.79
CA TYR A 96 -4.62 6.28 -1.61
C TYR A 96 -5.57 5.14 -1.17
N ARG A 97 -6.58 4.78 -1.98
CA ARG A 97 -7.65 3.86 -1.56
C ARG A 97 -7.13 2.47 -1.19
N GLU A 98 -6.20 1.94 -1.98
CA GLU A 98 -5.62 0.62 -1.78
C GLU A 98 -4.74 0.59 -0.53
N ASP A 99 -3.87 1.59 -0.36
CA ASP A 99 -2.98 1.67 0.81
C ASP A 99 -3.76 1.80 2.10
N LYS A 100 -4.81 2.65 2.10
CA LYS A 100 -5.73 2.75 3.23
C LYS A 100 -6.35 1.41 3.56
N LYS A 101 -6.91 0.71 2.55
CA LYS A 101 -7.59 -0.57 2.73
C LYS A 101 -6.62 -1.63 3.27
N THR A 102 -5.46 -1.77 2.63
CA THR A 102 -4.43 -2.75 3.00
C THR A 102 -3.94 -2.55 4.43
N PHE A 103 -3.53 -1.34 4.80
CA PHE A 103 -2.99 -1.10 6.15
C PHE A 103 -4.06 -1.10 7.23
N THR A 104 -5.28 -0.64 6.95
CA THR A 104 -6.39 -0.73 7.91
C THR A 104 -6.75 -2.20 8.18
N GLU A 105 -6.79 -3.04 7.14
CA GLU A 105 -7.06 -4.47 7.29
C GLU A 105 -5.93 -5.18 8.05
N ALA A 106 -4.67 -4.89 7.72
CA ALA A 106 -3.53 -5.44 8.45
C ALA A 106 -3.56 -5.05 9.94
N ALA A 107 -3.84 -3.78 10.25
CA ALA A 107 -4.00 -3.33 11.63
C ALA A 107 -5.15 -4.06 12.33
N ARG A 108 -6.31 -4.22 11.67
CA ARG A 108 -7.46 -4.96 12.19
C ARG A 108 -7.11 -6.42 12.51
N GLN A 109 -6.25 -7.05 11.72
CA GLN A 109 -5.80 -8.43 11.93
C GLN A 109 -4.72 -8.55 13.02
N LEU A 110 -3.88 -7.54 13.21
CA LEU A 110 -2.84 -7.49 14.26
C LEU A 110 -3.38 -7.09 15.63
N GLU A 111 -4.44 -6.29 15.68
CA GLU A 111 -5.01 -5.78 16.93
C GLU A 111 -5.37 -6.91 17.92
N PRO A 112 -6.03 -8.02 17.51
CA PRO A 112 -6.30 -9.16 18.40
C PRO A 112 -5.04 -9.96 18.79
N LEU A 113 -3.90 -9.70 18.16
CA LEU A 113 -2.62 -10.36 18.44
C LEU A 113 -1.74 -9.56 19.42
N LYS A 114 -2.25 -8.46 20.00
CA LYS A 114 -1.55 -7.73 21.07
C LYS A 114 -1.18 -8.66 22.22
N GLY A 115 0.11 -8.72 22.55
CA GLY A 115 0.69 -9.63 23.55
C GLY A 115 1.05 -11.02 23.02
N GLU A 116 0.61 -11.37 21.81
CA GLU A 116 0.87 -12.67 21.19
C GLU A 116 2.20 -12.71 20.45
N ARG A 117 2.72 -13.94 20.32
CA ARG A 117 3.94 -14.23 19.55
C ARG A 117 3.60 -14.26 18.06
N VAL A 118 4.43 -13.62 17.25
CA VAL A 118 4.35 -13.64 15.78
C VAL A 118 5.74 -13.77 15.16
N THR A 119 5.77 -14.20 13.91
CA THR A 119 6.97 -14.22 13.07
C THR A 119 6.70 -13.34 11.86
N MET A 120 7.55 -12.34 11.66
CA MET A 120 7.51 -11.42 10.53
C MET A 120 8.54 -11.85 9.50
N LEU A 121 8.18 -11.78 8.22
CA LEU A 121 9.04 -11.93 7.07
C LEU A 121 8.91 -10.67 6.21
N GLU A 122 10.01 -9.98 6.00
CA GLU A 122 10.10 -8.69 5.31
C GLU A 122 11.45 -8.54 4.60
N TYR A 123 11.65 -7.48 3.84
CA TYR A 123 12.98 -7.11 3.36
C TYR A 123 13.69 -6.26 4.41
N ASP A 124 14.98 -6.55 4.65
CA ASP A 124 15.86 -5.62 5.35
C ASP A 124 16.19 -4.40 4.47
N ASP A 125 16.90 -3.43 5.05
CA ASP A 125 17.30 -2.19 4.38
C ASP A 125 18.17 -2.41 3.12
N PHE A 126 18.75 -3.61 2.97
CA PHE A 126 19.59 -3.99 1.84
C PHE A 126 18.84 -4.85 0.81
N GLY A 127 17.55 -5.11 1.03
CA GLY A 127 16.71 -5.86 0.11
C GLY A 127 16.85 -7.37 0.22
N PHE A 128 17.34 -7.89 1.35
CA PHE A 128 17.36 -9.33 1.62
C PHE A 128 16.22 -9.72 2.55
N PRO A 129 15.61 -10.91 2.38
CA PRO A 129 14.60 -11.36 3.32
C PRO A 129 15.17 -11.49 4.74
N SER A 130 14.40 -10.99 5.70
CA SER A 130 14.68 -11.05 7.12
C SER A 130 13.50 -11.69 7.84
N VAL A 131 13.81 -12.54 8.82
CA VAL A 131 12.79 -13.20 9.66
C VAL A 131 12.95 -12.70 11.09
N THR A 132 11.90 -12.07 11.60
CA THR A 132 11.87 -11.49 12.94
C THR A 132 10.82 -12.18 13.79
N GLN A 133 11.26 -12.97 14.79
CA GLN A 133 10.38 -13.49 15.83
C GLN A 133 10.14 -12.42 16.88
N THR A 134 8.88 -12.01 17.09
CA THR A 134 8.54 -10.90 17.97
C THR A 134 7.23 -11.11 18.73
N VAL A 135 6.91 -10.19 19.65
CA VAL A 135 5.61 -10.09 20.32
C VAL A 135 4.99 -8.75 19.97
N VAL A 136 3.76 -8.76 19.46
CA VAL A 136 3.03 -7.52 19.12
C VAL A 136 2.71 -6.77 20.41
N LYS A 137 2.96 -5.47 20.43
CA LYS A 137 2.64 -4.58 21.56
C LYS A 137 1.54 -3.61 21.21
N ASP A 138 1.68 -2.97 20.06
CA ASP A 138 0.70 -2.00 19.58
C ASP A 138 0.71 -1.92 18.06
N VAL A 139 -0.41 -1.50 17.49
CA VAL A 139 -0.55 -1.30 16.05
C VAL A 139 -1.42 -0.08 15.75
N SER A 140 -1.00 0.75 14.81
CA SER A 140 -1.75 1.91 14.36
C SER A 140 -1.55 2.17 12.86
N VAL A 141 -2.46 2.96 12.27
CA VAL A 141 -2.34 3.44 10.90
C VAL A 141 -2.32 4.95 10.92
N GLU A 142 -1.20 5.53 10.52
CA GLU A 142 -0.95 6.97 10.57
C GLU A 142 -0.22 7.41 9.30
N ALA A 143 -0.15 8.72 9.06
CA ALA A 143 0.65 9.26 7.97
C ALA A 143 2.15 9.22 8.34
N TYR A 144 3.00 8.92 7.37
CA TYR A 144 4.46 8.91 7.56
C TYR A 144 5.20 9.36 6.29
N ALA A 145 6.12 10.32 6.48
CA ALA A 145 6.86 10.96 5.38
C ALA A 145 5.90 11.46 4.28
N GLN A 146 6.05 10.97 3.05
CA GLN A 146 5.21 11.32 1.90
C GLN A 146 3.92 10.48 1.79
N TYR A 147 3.74 9.48 2.66
CA TYR A 147 2.64 8.53 2.57
C TYR A 147 1.51 8.90 3.53
N LYS A 148 0.29 8.97 3.00
CA LYS A 148 -0.92 9.29 3.78
C LYS A 148 -1.33 8.18 4.75
N TYR A 149 -0.99 6.94 4.40
CA TYR A 149 -1.25 5.75 5.22
C TYR A 149 0.01 4.91 5.33
N SER A 150 0.40 4.57 6.55
CA SER A 150 1.49 3.65 6.87
C SER A 150 1.11 2.87 8.12
N LEU A 151 1.51 1.60 8.16
CA LEU A 151 1.26 0.73 9.31
C LEU A 151 2.42 0.88 10.30
N PHE A 152 2.10 1.29 11.51
CA PHE A 152 3.04 1.33 12.61
C PHE A 152 2.84 0.10 13.47
N LEU A 153 3.92 -0.65 13.70
CA LEU A 153 3.93 -1.82 14.55
C LEU A 153 4.91 -1.60 15.70
N THR A 154 4.40 -1.55 16.92
CA THR A 154 5.26 -1.62 18.11
C THR A 154 5.36 -3.08 18.53
N HIS A 155 6.57 -3.60 18.68
CA HIS A 155 6.82 -5.03 18.91
C HIS A 155 8.09 -5.27 19.74
N ARG A 156 8.16 -6.41 20.42
CA ARG A 156 9.35 -6.83 21.19
C ARG A 156 10.00 -8.04 20.56
N VAL A 157 11.12 -7.82 19.90
CA VAL A 157 11.91 -8.90 19.29
C VAL A 157 12.33 -9.92 20.35
N LYS A 158 12.27 -11.21 19.99
CA LYS A 158 12.65 -12.33 20.86
C LYS A 158 14.03 -12.08 21.49
N ARG A 159 14.13 -12.32 22.80
CA ARG A 159 15.33 -12.07 23.65
C ARG A 159 15.73 -10.60 23.83
N LYS A 160 15.04 -9.63 23.21
CA LYS A 160 15.24 -8.20 23.50
C LYS A 160 14.32 -7.75 24.63
N ARG A 161 14.75 -6.73 25.38
CA ARG A 161 13.97 -6.13 26.48
C ARG A 161 13.19 -4.88 26.04
N THR A 162 13.69 -4.20 25.02
CA THR A 162 13.14 -2.95 24.48
C THR A 162 12.06 -3.24 23.45
N ASP A 163 11.02 -2.42 23.46
CA ASP A 163 10.01 -2.40 22.41
C ASP A 163 10.51 -1.52 21.25
N TYR A 164 10.40 -2.03 20.03
CA TYR A 164 10.77 -1.36 18.80
C TYR A 164 9.51 -0.87 18.11
N LYS A 165 9.58 0.29 17.45
CA LYS A 165 8.51 0.82 16.61
C LYS A 165 8.98 0.78 15.16
N GLU A 166 8.32 -0.05 14.37
CA GLU A 166 8.60 -0.27 12.96
C GLU A 166 7.49 0.34 12.10
N VAL A 167 7.85 0.82 10.90
CA VAL A 167 6.95 1.53 10.00
C VAL A 167 6.94 0.86 8.65
N PHE A 168 5.79 0.36 8.24
CA PHE A 168 5.55 -0.21 6.92
C PHE A 168 4.82 0.80 6.06
N THR A 169 5.51 1.28 5.03
CA THR A 169 4.99 2.19 4.02
C THR A 169 4.48 1.43 2.79
N PRO A 170 3.75 2.06 1.85
CA PRO A 170 3.23 1.41 0.65
C PRO A 170 4.23 0.65 -0.22
N VAL A 171 5.53 0.89 -0.06
CA VAL A 171 6.61 0.18 -0.80
C VAL A 171 7.17 -1.03 -0.05
N ASN A 172 6.85 -1.19 1.24
CA ASN A 172 7.37 -2.29 2.04
C ASN A 172 6.55 -3.57 1.80
N THR A 173 7.23 -4.71 1.89
CA THR A 173 6.61 -6.04 1.94
C THR A 173 6.63 -6.53 3.39
N LEU A 174 5.51 -7.09 3.85
CA LEU A 174 5.33 -7.64 5.19
C LEU A 174 4.45 -8.89 5.12
N ILE A 175 4.99 -10.00 5.61
CA ILE A 175 4.25 -11.25 5.83
C ILE A 175 4.31 -11.59 7.31
N VAL A 176 3.17 -11.93 7.91
CA VAL A 176 3.10 -12.24 9.36
C VAL A 176 2.45 -13.59 9.59
N TYR A 177 3.11 -14.43 10.39
CA TYR A 177 2.61 -15.73 10.85
C TYR A 177 2.35 -15.70 12.36
N LYS A 178 1.29 -16.37 12.82
CA LYS A 178 1.02 -16.53 14.26
C LYS A 178 1.98 -17.51 14.88
N GLY A 179 2.62 -17.13 16.00
CA GLY A 179 3.60 -17.95 16.70
C GLY A 179 5.04 -17.63 16.30
N TRP A 180 6.00 -18.21 17.03
CA TRP A 180 7.41 -18.14 16.70
C TRP A 180 7.81 -19.35 15.87
N HIS A 181 8.13 -19.10 14.60
CA HIS A 181 8.49 -20.10 13.62
C HIS A 181 9.90 -19.87 13.15
N ASP A 182 10.64 -20.96 12.97
CA ASP A 182 11.95 -20.91 12.35
C ASP A 182 11.72 -21.05 10.83
N ILE A 183 11.80 -19.91 10.15
CA ILE A 183 11.68 -19.83 8.69
C ILE A 183 13.08 -19.52 8.19
N ASP A 184 13.58 -20.30 7.25
CA ASP A 184 14.85 -19.98 6.60
C ASP A 184 14.63 -18.79 5.65
N PRO A 185 15.14 -17.59 5.96
CA PRO A 185 14.97 -16.45 5.08
C PRO A 185 15.77 -16.59 3.78
N ARG A 186 16.72 -17.53 3.74
CA ARG A 186 17.77 -17.58 2.74
C ARG A 186 17.53 -18.75 1.81
N ALA A 187 16.93 -18.46 0.66
CA ALA A 187 17.17 -19.22 -0.57
C ALA A 187 18.64 -19.09 -1.01
N THR A 188 19.55 -19.62 -0.19
CA THR A 188 20.98 -19.68 -0.47
C THR A 188 21.35 -21.06 -0.97
N GLU A 189 22.28 -21.10 -1.90
CA GLU A 189 22.84 -22.33 -2.43
C GLU A 189 24.32 -22.42 -2.08
N VAL A 190 24.80 -23.65 -1.88
CA VAL A 190 26.21 -23.91 -1.68
C VAL A 190 26.90 -23.80 -3.03
N VAL A 191 27.76 -22.80 -3.18
CA VAL A 191 28.52 -22.55 -4.42
C VAL A 191 29.92 -23.13 -4.37
N SER A 192 30.43 -23.41 -3.17
CA SER A 192 31.70 -24.12 -2.97
C SER A 192 31.69 -24.80 -1.60
N GLU A 193 32.19 -26.03 -1.55
CA GLU A 193 32.40 -26.78 -0.32
C GLU A 193 33.78 -27.41 -0.35
N THR A 194 34.56 -27.16 0.70
CA THR A 194 35.87 -27.75 0.97
C THR A 194 35.83 -28.37 2.37
N ALA A 195 36.85 -29.13 2.76
CA ALA A 195 36.92 -29.73 4.09
C ALA A 195 36.82 -28.69 5.24
N ASP A 196 37.25 -27.45 4.98
CA ASP A 196 37.33 -26.40 6.01
C ASP A 196 36.29 -25.27 5.84
N LEU A 197 35.61 -25.19 4.69
CA LEU A 197 34.77 -24.03 4.35
C LEU A 197 33.59 -24.41 3.43
N ILE A 198 32.40 -23.91 3.81
CA ILE A 198 31.21 -23.88 2.95
C ILE A 198 30.93 -22.43 2.57
N VAL A 199 30.96 -22.12 1.27
CA VAL A 199 30.56 -20.83 0.72
C VAL A 199 29.13 -20.94 0.23
N LYS A 200 28.27 -20.07 0.74
CA LYS A 200 26.87 -19.95 0.32
C LYS A 200 26.64 -18.62 -0.37
N GLN A 201 25.91 -18.64 -1.47
CA GLN A 201 25.47 -17.45 -2.20
C GLN A 201 23.95 -17.41 -2.25
N SER A 202 23.35 -16.23 -2.22
CA SER A 202 21.91 -16.09 -2.47
C SER A 202 21.61 -16.45 -3.92
N ARG A 203 20.51 -17.18 -4.16
CA ARG A 203 20.02 -17.49 -5.51
C ARG A 203 19.58 -16.23 -6.28
N TYR A 204 19.21 -15.18 -5.54
CA TYR A 204 18.68 -13.94 -6.09
C TYR A 204 19.50 -12.72 -5.67
N GLY A 205 19.37 -11.65 -6.46
CA GLY A 205 19.86 -10.32 -6.10
C GLY A 205 19.00 -9.65 -5.04
N ALA A 206 19.48 -8.53 -4.50
CA ALA A 206 18.72 -7.68 -3.58
C ALA A 206 17.41 -7.21 -4.23
N PHE A 207 16.34 -7.17 -3.43
CA PHE A 207 14.97 -6.76 -3.81
C PHE A 207 14.32 -7.61 -4.91
N ASP A 208 14.87 -8.79 -5.25
CA ASP A 208 14.23 -9.71 -6.18
C ASP A 208 12.98 -10.30 -5.55
N ALA A 209 11.81 -10.03 -6.13
CA ALA A 209 10.55 -10.41 -5.53
C ALA A 209 10.32 -11.93 -5.41
N ARG A 210 11.08 -12.75 -6.16
CA ARG A 210 11.10 -14.20 -6.01
C ARG A 210 11.67 -14.62 -4.66
N PHE A 211 12.50 -13.79 -4.04
CA PHE A 211 13.21 -14.11 -2.81
C PHE A 211 12.24 -14.26 -1.62
N ILE A 212 11.37 -13.27 -1.39
CA ILE A 212 10.33 -13.37 -0.36
C ILE A 212 9.30 -14.44 -0.71
N THR A 213 8.96 -14.60 -1.99
CA THR A 213 8.00 -15.61 -2.44
C THR A 213 8.48 -17.02 -2.08
N ASP A 214 9.75 -17.33 -2.37
CA ASP A 214 10.35 -18.62 -2.03
C ASP A 214 10.50 -18.82 -0.52
N ALA A 215 10.87 -17.79 0.24
CA ALA A 215 10.94 -17.85 1.69
C ALA A 215 9.55 -18.06 2.33
N ALA A 216 8.50 -17.45 1.79
CA ALA A 216 7.14 -17.68 2.24
C ALA A 216 6.64 -19.09 1.90
N ASN A 217 7.06 -19.63 0.74
CA ASN A 217 6.71 -20.97 0.28
C ASN A 217 7.57 -22.09 0.90
N SER A 218 8.68 -21.76 1.57
CA SER A 218 9.53 -22.74 2.25
C SER A 218 8.86 -23.33 3.51
N THR A 219 7.66 -22.84 3.85
CA THR A 219 6.90 -23.25 5.01
C THR A 219 5.45 -23.57 4.65
N ASN A 220 4.84 -24.51 5.37
CA ASN A 220 3.42 -24.85 5.21
C ASN A 220 2.49 -23.95 6.05
N LEU A 221 3.01 -22.82 6.53
CA LEU A 221 2.27 -21.90 7.38
C LEU A 221 1.39 -20.98 6.54
N THR A 222 0.16 -20.78 7.00
CA THR A 222 -0.73 -19.77 6.41
C THR A 222 -0.43 -18.40 7.04
N PRO A 223 -0.09 -17.39 6.24
CA PRO A 223 0.11 -16.04 6.76
C PRO A 223 -1.22 -15.44 7.22
N ILE A 224 -1.19 -14.71 8.34
CA ILE A 224 -2.31 -13.86 8.77
C ILE A 224 -2.31 -12.59 7.93
N ILE A 225 -1.14 -11.97 7.79
CA ILE A 225 -0.94 -10.79 6.93
C ILE A 225 -0.07 -11.18 5.77
N ASN A 226 -0.48 -10.75 4.57
CA ASN A 226 0.30 -10.84 3.36
C ASN A 226 0.20 -9.51 2.59
N ILE A 227 1.16 -8.62 2.85
CA ILE A 227 1.35 -7.39 2.10
C ILE A 227 2.59 -7.61 1.23
N THR A 228 2.39 -7.91 -0.05
CA THR A 228 3.48 -8.06 -1.02
C THR A 228 3.37 -6.95 -2.06
N ARG A 229 4.48 -6.26 -2.31
CA ARG A 229 4.58 -5.16 -3.27
C ARG A 229 5.75 -5.45 -4.21
N TRP A 230 5.50 -5.29 -5.51
CA TRP A 230 6.41 -5.60 -6.62
C TRP A 230 6.95 -4.32 -7.24
#